data_AF-A0A133QLU0-F1
#
_entry.id   AF-A0A133QLU0-F1
#
_cell.length_a   1.000
_cell.length_b   1.000
_cell.length_c   1.000
_cell.angle_alpha   90.00
_cell.angle_beta   90.00
_cell.angle_gamma   90.00
#
_symmetry.space_group_name_H-M   'P 1'
#
loop_
_entity.id
_entity.type
_entity.pdbx_description
1 polymer ?
#
loop_
_entity_poly.entity_id
_entity_poly.type
_entity_poly.pdbx_seq_one_letter_code
_entity_poly.pdbx_strand_id
1 'polypeptide(L)'
;MKVVITLGSNTCQQANINKAKELLRQQFDGIRFSDEEWTDPVGVVSDRYLNCIGHLDTRLTLDALKTTLKEVERLMGDSHENHQRGTVIIDIDIIRYGERKIKDIIWRTIATLLIATASLLPAQAQPSDPDPVQLDKAIAYFTSAKYHEALLIFQRLDKRYKLNDRFRAYIGLCYYYEWDYKSAAQYLDEVIPRLGMLAPHERSVYYFAAAESHFNLKRYPTAIAHYEKALEVCYDNEKGDIYYRLGLCHMFAENWQKAIDNYALAEQFYRRHRNTDDLKARLAQLQRMKAGCQARIDEQTRADSSTTAKAKTDSTVTVASPTTPQNTPRQSPPVDDNPQKEKQKQKDAAPINLEDLYRNKIDVEQ
;
A
#
# COMPACT_ATOMS: atom_id res chain seq x y z
N MET A 1 12.87 -18.62 6.30
CA MET A 1 12.77 -17.34 7.00
C MET A 1 11.79 -17.52 8.13
N LYS A 2 12.19 -17.21 9.37
CA LYS A 2 11.31 -17.30 10.55
C LYS A 2 10.30 -16.16 10.50
N VAL A 3 9.03 -16.45 10.72
CA VAL A 3 7.94 -15.46 10.69
C VAL A 3 7.07 -15.63 11.92
N VAL A 4 6.62 -14.51 12.46
CA VAL A 4 5.58 -14.45 13.50
C VAL A 4 4.39 -13.72 12.91
N ILE A 5 3.22 -14.35 12.98
CA ILE A 5 1.95 -13.78 12.59
C ILE A 5 0.99 -13.76 13.78
N THR A 6 -0.01 -12.90 13.70
CA THR A 6 -1.13 -12.84 14.64
C THR A 6 -2.43 -13.14 13.91
N LEU A 7 -3.34 -13.84 14.58
CA LEU A 7 -4.69 -14.07 14.11
C LEU A 7 -5.64 -13.45 15.14
N GLY A 8 -6.66 -12.74 14.68
CA GLY A 8 -7.72 -12.20 15.53
C GLY A 8 -9.09 -12.32 14.90
N SER A 9 -10.10 -12.68 15.70
CA SER A 9 -11.50 -12.75 15.24
C SER A 9 -12.43 -12.26 16.34
N ASN A 10 -13.47 -11.50 15.98
CA ASN A 10 -14.48 -11.01 16.93
C ASN A 10 -15.90 -11.55 16.68
N THR A 11 -16.06 -12.43 15.69
CA THR A 11 -17.33 -13.08 15.37
C THR A 11 -17.09 -14.58 15.21
N CYS A 12 -18.01 -15.42 15.68
CA CYS A 12 -17.86 -16.89 15.65
C CYS A 12 -16.43 -17.35 16.03
N GLN A 13 -15.86 -16.73 17.06
CA GLN A 13 -14.42 -16.57 17.23
C GLN A 13 -13.66 -17.89 17.20
N GLN A 14 -14.12 -18.87 17.99
CA GLN A 14 -13.48 -20.19 18.05
C GLN A 14 -13.50 -20.92 16.71
N ALA A 15 -14.66 -20.90 16.03
CA ALA A 15 -14.83 -21.56 14.75
C ALA A 15 -13.95 -20.91 13.66
N ASN A 16 -13.90 -19.57 13.64
CA ASN A 16 -13.08 -18.83 12.69
C ASN A 16 -11.59 -19.01 12.97
N ILE A 17 -11.13 -18.93 14.23
CA ILE A 17 -9.74 -19.20 14.59
C ILE A 17 -9.33 -20.63 14.20
N ASN A 18 -10.17 -21.63 14.46
CA ASN A 18 -9.89 -23.01 14.08
C ASN A 18 -9.79 -23.18 12.56
N LYS A 19 -10.74 -22.61 11.80
CA LYS A 19 -10.73 -22.64 10.34
C LYS A 19 -9.51 -21.92 9.75
N ALA A 20 -9.13 -20.78 10.31
CA ALA A 20 -7.92 -20.05 9.90
C ALA A 20 -6.66 -20.88 10.14
N LYS A 21 -6.55 -21.51 11.32
CA LYS A 21 -5.44 -22.44 11.64
C LYS A 21 -5.36 -23.60 10.65
N GLU A 22 -6.49 -24.17 10.24
CA GLU A 22 -6.55 -25.24 9.22
C GLU A 22 -6.07 -24.75 7.84
N LEU A 23 -6.57 -23.62 7.35
CA LEU A 23 -6.16 -23.05 6.06
C LEU A 23 -4.67 -22.70 6.05
N LEU A 24 -4.15 -22.11 7.13
CA LEU A 24 -2.73 -21.79 7.25
C LEU A 24 -1.84 -23.03 7.30
N ARG A 25 -2.29 -24.12 7.94
CA ARG A 25 -1.56 -25.40 7.94
C ARG A 25 -1.46 -26.03 6.56
N GLN A 26 -2.41 -25.77 5.67
CA GLN A 26 -2.34 -26.22 4.28
C GLN A 26 -1.31 -25.43 3.46
N GLN A 27 -1.02 -24.18 3.85
CA GLN A 27 -0.07 -23.31 3.15
C GLN A 27 1.34 -23.36 3.72
N PHE A 28 1.48 -23.64 5.02
CA PHE A 28 2.74 -23.54 5.76
C PHE A 28 2.99 -24.80 6.59
N ASP A 29 3.82 -25.69 6.05
CA ASP A 29 4.24 -26.89 6.76
C ASP A 29 4.92 -26.56 8.09
N GLY A 30 4.43 -27.18 9.16
CA GLY A 30 5.02 -27.05 10.49
C GLY A 30 4.69 -25.75 11.23
N ILE A 31 3.74 -24.93 10.75
CA ILE A 31 3.23 -23.78 11.52
C ILE A 31 2.69 -24.23 12.89
N ARG A 32 3.09 -23.49 13.94
CA ARG A 32 2.65 -23.72 15.32
C ARG A 32 1.90 -22.51 15.83
N PHE A 33 0.88 -22.73 16.64
CA PHE A 33 0.06 -21.67 17.24
C PHE A 33 0.22 -21.65 18.74
N SER A 34 0.17 -20.45 19.33
CA SER A 34 0.02 -20.28 20.79
C SER A 34 -1.38 -20.67 21.25
N ASP A 35 -1.55 -20.71 22.57
CA ASP A 35 -2.86 -20.67 23.19
C ASP A 35 -3.62 -19.41 22.78
N GLU A 36 -4.93 -19.49 22.90
CA GLU A 36 -5.85 -18.44 22.49
C GLU A 36 -6.05 -17.43 23.61
N GLU A 37 -6.07 -16.14 23.26
CA GLU A 37 -6.13 -15.03 24.18
C GLU A 37 -7.37 -14.17 23.90
N TRP A 38 -8.22 -14.01 24.91
CA TRP A 38 -9.38 -13.13 24.84
C TRP A 38 -8.99 -11.69 25.15
N THR A 39 -9.40 -10.76 24.30
CA THR A 39 -9.07 -9.33 24.43
C THR A 39 -10.27 -8.46 24.13
N ASP A 40 -10.33 -7.29 24.76
CA ASP A 40 -11.38 -6.31 24.51
C ASP A 40 -11.06 -5.51 23.23
N PRO A 41 -12.09 -5.09 22.47
CA PRO A 41 -11.87 -4.33 21.24
C PRO A 41 -11.24 -2.97 21.54
N VAL A 42 -10.34 -2.55 20.64
CA VAL A 42 -9.65 -1.25 20.75
C VAL A 42 -10.21 -0.31 19.70
N GLY A 43 -10.76 0.84 20.12
CA GLY A 43 -11.22 1.90 19.21
C GLY A 43 -12.56 1.65 18.50
N VAL A 44 -13.13 0.44 18.61
CA VAL A 44 -14.41 0.04 18.01
C VAL A 44 -15.35 -0.58 19.04
N VAL A 45 -16.66 -0.43 18.84
CA VAL A 45 -17.68 -1.12 19.63
C VAL A 45 -17.96 -2.45 18.93
N SER A 46 -17.47 -3.55 19.49
CA SER A 46 -17.71 -4.91 19.00
C SER A 46 -17.67 -5.92 20.15
N ASP A 47 -17.91 -7.19 19.82
CA ASP A 47 -17.59 -8.29 20.73
C ASP A 47 -16.07 -8.41 20.96
N ARG A 48 -15.70 -9.17 22.00
CA ARG A 48 -14.31 -9.47 22.33
C ARG A 48 -13.64 -10.26 21.20
N TYR A 49 -12.35 -10.00 21.03
CA TYR A 49 -11.52 -10.72 20.08
C TYR A 49 -10.94 -11.97 20.75
N LEU A 50 -10.94 -13.08 20.02
CA LEU A 50 -10.08 -14.22 20.29
C LEU A 50 -8.86 -14.13 19.40
N ASN A 51 -7.68 -14.07 20.01
CA ASN A 51 -6.42 -13.95 19.30
C ASN A 51 -5.54 -15.18 19.48
N CYS A 52 -4.64 -15.44 18.53
CA CYS A 52 -3.52 -16.36 18.76
C CYS A 52 -2.31 -15.95 17.91
N ILE A 53 -1.13 -16.44 18.29
CA ILE A 53 0.12 -16.16 17.57
C ILE A 53 0.50 -17.40 16.77
N GLY A 54 0.80 -17.21 15.48
CA GLY A 54 1.36 -18.22 14.60
C GLY A 54 2.88 -18.05 14.45
N HIS A 55 3.62 -19.15 14.54
CA HIS A 55 5.05 -19.24 14.27
C HIS A 55 5.28 -20.17 13.09
N LEU A 56 5.90 -19.67 12.03
CA LEU A 56 6.19 -20.47 10.83
C LEU A 56 7.59 -20.18 10.27
N ASP A 57 8.05 -21.10 9.43
CA ASP A 57 9.20 -20.90 8.56
C ASP A 57 8.74 -20.91 7.10
N THR A 58 9.15 -19.91 6.32
CA THR A 58 8.78 -19.82 4.90
C THR A 58 9.96 -19.47 4.00
N ARG A 59 9.88 -19.90 2.75
CA ARG A 59 10.79 -19.48 1.67
C ARG A 59 10.19 -18.35 0.82
N LEU A 60 8.93 -17.98 1.06
CA LEU A 60 8.28 -16.89 0.36
C LEU A 60 8.94 -15.56 0.71
N THR A 61 9.01 -14.67 -0.28
CA THR A 61 9.32 -13.24 -0.04
C THR A 61 8.23 -12.61 0.81
N LEU A 62 8.52 -11.46 1.43
CA LEU A 62 7.55 -10.75 2.24
C LEU A 62 6.27 -10.43 1.46
N ASP A 63 6.36 -9.97 0.20
CA ASP A 63 5.19 -9.64 -0.62
C ASP A 63 4.37 -10.88 -1.01
N ALA A 64 5.04 -11.98 -1.33
CA ALA A 64 4.35 -13.24 -1.61
C ALA A 64 3.64 -13.76 -0.36
N LEU A 65 4.28 -13.69 0.82
CA LEU A 65 3.68 -14.06 2.09
C LEU A 65 2.44 -13.20 2.39
N LYS A 66 2.53 -11.87 2.26
CA LYS A 66 1.37 -10.96 2.43
C LYS A 66 0.20 -11.36 1.53
N THR A 67 0.50 -11.62 0.26
CA THR A 67 -0.51 -12.05 -0.72
C THR A 67 -1.19 -13.35 -0.27
N THR A 68 -0.40 -14.33 0.20
CA THR A 68 -0.94 -15.60 0.71
C THR A 68 -1.83 -15.40 1.95
N LEU A 69 -1.43 -14.55 2.90
CA LEU A 69 -2.23 -14.30 4.10
C LEU A 69 -3.55 -13.58 3.78
N LYS A 70 -3.51 -12.57 2.90
CA LYS A 70 -4.72 -11.90 2.41
C LYS A 70 -5.66 -12.83 1.64
N GLU A 71 -5.11 -13.81 0.93
CA GLU A 71 -5.92 -14.85 0.29
C GLU A 71 -6.64 -15.73 1.32
N VAL A 72 -6.03 -16.04 2.46
CA VAL A 72 -6.70 -16.77 3.56
C VAL A 72 -7.86 -15.96 4.13
N GLU A 73 -7.65 -14.66 4.41
CA GLU A 73 -8.73 -13.77 4.86
C GLU A 73 -9.89 -13.76 3.85
N ARG A 74 -9.58 -13.63 2.56
CA ARG A 74 -10.56 -13.65 1.46
C ARG A 74 -11.33 -14.97 1.37
N LEU A 75 -10.65 -16.11 1.51
CA LEU A 75 -11.27 -17.45 1.52
C LEU A 75 -12.19 -17.67 2.72
N MET A 76 -11.91 -17.01 3.84
CA MET A 76 -12.79 -16.99 5.00
C MET A 76 -13.98 -16.04 4.83
N GLY A 77 -14.02 -15.27 3.74
CA GLY A 77 -15.07 -14.30 3.45
C GLY A 77 -14.86 -12.97 4.17
N ASP A 78 -13.66 -12.73 4.73
CA ASP A 78 -13.38 -11.45 5.35
C ASP A 78 -13.13 -10.36 4.33
N SER A 79 -13.48 -9.14 4.69
CA SER A 79 -13.37 -7.97 3.81
C SER A 79 -13.35 -6.68 4.61
N HIS A 80 -12.80 -5.64 3.98
CA HIS A 80 -12.82 -4.30 4.56
C HIS A 80 -14.24 -3.81 4.89
N GLU A 81 -15.25 -4.22 4.10
CA GLU A 81 -16.64 -3.88 4.34
C GLU A 81 -17.20 -4.51 5.63
N ASN A 82 -16.75 -5.73 5.98
CA ASN A 82 -17.10 -6.37 7.25
C ASN A 82 -16.49 -5.57 8.41
N HIS A 83 -15.21 -5.21 8.31
CA HIS A 83 -14.48 -4.48 9.34
C HIS A 83 -15.09 -3.10 9.59
N GLN A 84 -15.55 -2.44 8.53
CA GLN A 84 -16.32 -1.19 8.61
C GLN A 84 -17.64 -1.30 9.39
N ARG A 85 -18.20 -2.51 9.53
CA ARG A 85 -19.40 -2.80 10.32
C ARG A 85 -19.06 -3.31 11.73
N GLY A 86 -17.77 -3.32 12.09
CA GLY A 86 -17.28 -3.85 13.36
C GLY A 86 -17.20 -5.38 13.40
N THR A 87 -17.29 -6.06 12.25
CA THR A 87 -17.20 -7.52 12.15
C THR A 87 -15.86 -7.90 11.54
N VAL A 88 -15.04 -8.63 12.29
CA VAL A 88 -13.75 -9.17 11.86
C VAL A 88 -13.84 -10.68 11.89
N ILE A 89 -13.99 -11.29 10.70
CA ILE A 89 -14.06 -12.75 10.57
C ILE A 89 -12.69 -13.33 10.88
N ILE A 90 -11.64 -12.79 10.27
CA ILE A 90 -10.26 -13.10 10.60
C ILE A 90 -9.35 -11.96 10.14
N ASP A 91 -8.55 -11.44 11.05
CA ASP A 91 -7.49 -10.50 10.74
C ASP A 91 -6.14 -11.21 10.95
N ILE A 92 -5.30 -11.22 9.90
CA ILE A 92 -4.02 -11.93 9.93
C ILE A 92 -2.88 -10.96 9.64
N ASP A 93 -2.11 -10.70 10.68
CA ASP A 93 -1.05 -9.69 10.64
C ASP A 93 0.34 -10.30 10.74
N ILE A 94 1.28 -9.77 9.95
CA ILE A 94 2.70 -10.14 10.06
C ILE A 94 3.34 -9.26 11.13
N ILE A 95 3.81 -9.87 12.21
CA ILE A 95 4.49 -9.18 13.31
C ILE A 95 5.99 -9.12 13.06
N ARG A 96 6.58 -10.21 12.56
CA ARG A 96 8.02 -10.33 12.33
C ARG A 96 8.30 -11.17 11.09
N TYR A 97 9.25 -10.73 10.27
CA TYR A 97 9.76 -11.46 9.11
C TYR A 97 11.29 -11.49 9.15
N GLY A 98 11.86 -12.64 9.46
CA GLY A 98 13.28 -12.78 9.77
C GLY A 98 13.67 -12.03 11.03
N GLU A 99 14.74 -11.24 10.95
CA GLU A 99 15.18 -10.34 12.03
C GLU A 99 14.37 -9.04 12.08
N ARG A 100 13.44 -8.83 11.15
CA ARG A 100 12.72 -7.55 10.99
C ARG A 100 11.39 -7.57 11.70
N LYS A 101 11.18 -6.59 12.56
CA LYS A 101 9.87 -6.31 13.16
C LYS A 101 9.02 -5.50 12.18
N ILE A 102 7.80 -5.97 11.92
CA ILE A 102 6.86 -5.38 10.97
C ILE A 102 5.74 -4.62 11.71
N LYS A 103 5.12 -5.27 12.70
CA LYS A 103 4.05 -4.70 13.55
C LYS A 103 4.29 -5.04 15.03
N ASP A 104 3.61 -4.33 15.92
CA ASP A 104 3.57 -4.60 17.36
C ASP A 104 2.39 -5.51 17.73
N ILE A 105 2.54 -6.39 18.72
CA ILE A 105 1.42 -7.19 19.27
C ILE A 105 0.71 -6.35 20.34
N ILE A 106 -0.22 -5.53 19.90
CA ILE A 106 -0.77 -4.43 20.71
C ILE A 106 -1.60 -4.93 21.89
N TRP A 107 -2.37 -6.00 21.74
CA TRP A 107 -3.20 -6.50 22.84
C TRP A 107 -2.39 -7.00 24.03
N ARG A 108 -1.16 -7.48 23.82
CA ARG A 108 -0.26 -7.87 24.91
C ARG A 108 0.29 -6.65 25.65
N THR A 109 0.58 -5.56 24.93
CA THR A 109 0.99 -4.29 25.57
C THR A 109 -0.16 -3.67 26.38
N ILE A 110 -1.38 -3.69 25.86
CA ILE A 110 -2.56 -3.16 26.55
C ILE A 110 -2.96 -4.04 27.73
N ALA A 111 -2.95 -5.38 27.59
CA ALA A 111 -3.25 -6.29 28.70
C ALA A 111 -2.27 -6.11 29.87
N THR A 112 -0.97 -5.93 29.58
CA THR A 112 0.03 -5.70 30.63
C THR A 112 -0.22 -4.37 31.36
N LEU A 113 -0.63 -3.32 30.64
CA LEU A 113 -0.97 -2.02 31.22
C LEU A 113 -2.29 -2.07 32.02
N LEU A 114 -3.30 -2.79 31.53
CA LEU A 114 -4.60 -2.95 32.19
C LEU A 114 -4.49 -3.78 33.47
N ILE A 115 -3.69 -4.84 33.49
CA ILE A 115 -3.41 -5.64 34.71
C ILE A 115 -2.76 -4.79 35.80
N ALA A 116 -1.91 -3.81 35.41
CA ALA A 116 -1.31 -2.89 36.36
C ALA A 116 -2.31 -1.85 36.93
N THR A 117 -3.46 -1.65 36.29
CA THR A 117 -4.48 -0.65 36.68
C THR A 117 -5.82 -1.23 37.15
N ALA A 118 -6.02 -2.56 37.04
CA ALA A 118 -7.29 -3.20 37.32
C ALA A 118 -7.52 -3.40 38.83
N SER A 119 -7.91 -2.32 39.51
CA SER A 119 -8.81 -2.40 40.66
C SER A 119 -10.21 -2.69 40.13
N LEU A 120 -10.90 -3.66 40.73
CA LEU A 120 -12.15 -4.26 40.26
C LEU A 120 -13.23 -3.24 39.85
N LEU A 121 -13.60 -3.22 38.57
CA LEU A 121 -14.91 -2.73 38.12
C LEU A 121 -15.49 -3.69 37.08
N PRO A 122 -16.81 -3.94 37.11
CA PRO A 122 -17.48 -4.75 36.11
C PRO A 122 -17.41 -4.08 34.73
N ALA A 123 -17.26 -4.88 33.68
CA ALA A 123 -17.21 -4.43 32.29
C ALA A 123 -18.56 -3.84 31.85
N GLN A 124 -18.76 -2.55 32.11
CA GLN A 124 -19.70 -1.74 31.35
C GLN A 124 -18.96 -1.18 30.12
N ALA A 125 -19.58 -1.32 28.96
CA ALA A 125 -19.11 -0.69 27.72
C ALA A 125 -18.86 0.80 28.02
N GLN A 126 -17.59 1.21 27.97
CA GLN A 126 -17.22 2.59 28.22
C GLN A 126 -17.95 3.47 27.20
N PRO A 127 -18.57 4.58 27.62
CA PRO A 127 -19.16 5.53 26.67
C PRO A 127 -18.07 5.96 25.70
N SER A 128 -18.33 5.85 24.39
CA SER A 128 -17.38 6.22 23.35
C SER A 128 -16.93 7.67 23.55
N ASP A 129 -15.63 7.95 23.51
CA ASP A 129 -15.16 9.33 23.66
C ASP A 129 -15.80 10.24 22.61
N PRO A 130 -15.98 11.54 22.90
CA PRO A 130 -16.48 12.50 21.93
C PRO A 130 -15.67 12.50 20.62
N ASP A 131 -16.33 12.76 19.50
CA ASP A 131 -15.71 12.65 18.16
C ASP A 131 -14.43 13.48 17.95
N PRO A 132 -14.26 14.69 18.50
CA PRO A 132 -12.98 15.40 18.44
C PRO A 132 -11.85 14.64 19.15
N VAL A 133 -12.14 14.02 20.29
CA VAL A 133 -11.17 13.19 21.03
C VAL A 133 -10.84 11.93 20.25
N GLN A 134 -11.81 11.33 19.56
CA GLN A 134 -11.57 10.22 18.65
C GLN A 134 -10.66 10.62 17.49
N LEU A 135 -10.83 11.82 16.92
CA LEU A 135 -9.97 12.32 15.85
C LEU A 135 -8.51 12.46 16.33
N ASP A 136 -8.30 13.03 17.52
CA ASP A 136 -6.96 13.14 18.11
C ASP A 136 -6.32 11.75 18.37
N LYS A 137 -7.12 10.77 18.82
CA LYS A 137 -6.68 9.37 18.96
C LYS A 137 -6.29 8.75 17.62
N ALA A 138 -7.07 8.99 16.56
CA ALA A 138 -6.75 8.50 15.22
C ALA A 138 -5.43 9.08 14.70
N ILE A 139 -5.19 10.38 14.93
CA ILE A 139 -3.92 11.04 14.60
C ILE A 139 -2.76 10.44 15.40
N ALA A 140 -2.94 10.18 16.70
CA ALA A 140 -1.92 9.56 17.54
C ALA A 140 -1.59 8.13 17.07
N TYR A 141 -2.60 7.35 16.69
CA TYR A 141 -2.38 6.03 16.10
C TYR A 141 -1.66 6.12 14.75
N PHE A 142 -2.10 7.01 13.87
CA PHE A 142 -1.49 7.24 12.57
C PHE A 142 0.00 7.59 12.69
N THR A 143 0.32 8.54 13.56
CA THR A 143 1.71 8.98 13.81
C THR A 143 2.56 7.91 14.48
N SER A 144 1.94 6.98 15.20
CA SER A 144 2.59 5.81 15.79
C SER A 144 2.65 4.61 14.85
N ALA A 145 2.38 4.78 13.55
CA ALA A 145 2.32 3.71 12.54
C ALA A 145 1.30 2.59 12.83
N LYS A 146 0.27 2.89 13.64
CA LYS A 146 -0.86 2.00 13.95
C LYS A 146 -1.99 2.27 12.96
N TYR A 147 -1.73 1.91 11.70
CA TYR A 147 -2.54 2.33 10.57
C TYR A 147 -3.93 1.69 10.57
N HIS A 148 -4.05 0.41 10.94
CA HIS A 148 -5.33 -0.27 11.08
C HIS A 148 -6.25 0.44 12.10
N GLU A 149 -5.75 0.74 13.30
CA GLU A 149 -6.53 1.40 14.35
C GLU A 149 -6.91 2.83 13.96
N ALA A 150 -5.96 3.57 13.38
CA ALA A 150 -6.23 4.89 12.83
C ALA A 150 -7.33 4.83 11.76
N LEU A 151 -7.27 3.84 10.86
CA LEU A 151 -8.22 3.63 9.77
C LEU A 151 -9.64 3.42 10.29
N LEU A 152 -9.82 2.54 11.29
CA LEU A 152 -11.13 2.25 11.88
C LEU A 152 -11.79 3.53 12.44
N ILE A 153 -11.02 4.36 13.14
CA ILE A 153 -11.54 5.61 13.70
C ILE A 153 -11.80 6.65 12.60
N PHE A 154 -10.85 6.88 11.70
CA PHE A 154 -11.01 7.86 10.62
C PHE A 154 -12.23 7.54 9.75
N GLN A 155 -12.48 6.27 9.42
CA GLN A 155 -13.63 5.87 8.61
C GLN A 155 -14.97 6.11 9.30
N ARG A 156 -15.05 5.79 10.60
CA ARG A 156 -16.25 6.08 11.39
C ARG A 156 -16.55 7.57 11.39
N LEU A 157 -15.53 8.41 11.57
CA LEU A 157 -15.67 9.86 11.55
C LEU A 157 -16.01 10.40 10.15
N ASP A 158 -15.40 9.87 9.09
CA ASP A 158 -15.67 10.28 7.71
C ASP A 158 -17.11 9.97 7.28
N LYS A 159 -17.66 8.81 7.68
CA LYS A 159 -19.07 8.47 7.45
C LYS A 159 -20.03 9.44 8.12
N ARG A 160 -19.70 9.95 9.31
CA ARG A 160 -20.57 10.83 10.09
C ARG A 160 -20.48 12.30 9.69
N TYR A 161 -19.28 12.77 9.33
CA TYR A 161 -19.00 14.19 9.18
C TYR A 161 -18.47 14.61 7.81
N LYS A 162 -18.07 13.66 6.95
CA LYS A 162 -17.23 13.91 5.76
C LYS A 162 -15.98 14.72 6.13
N LEU A 163 -14.90 14.01 6.44
CA LEU A 163 -13.64 14.63 6.83
C LEU A 163 -13.07 15.47 5.68
N ASN A 164 -12.24 16.45 6.03
CA ASN A 164 -11.56 17.28 5.05
C ASN A 164 -10.59 16.45 4.17
N ASP A 165 -10.19 16.99 3.03
CA ASP A 165 -9.39 16.26 2.05
C ASP A 165 -8.04 15.75 2.62
N ARG A 166 -7.46 16.45 3.60
CA ARG A 166 -6.22 16.03 4.28
C ARG A 166 -6.41 14.78 5.13
N PHE A 167 -7.45 14.73 5.97
CA PHE A 167 -7.76 13.54 6.76
C PHE A 167 -8.20 12.36 5.88
N ARG A 168 -8.90 12.64 4.79
CA ARG A 168 -9.22 11.60 3.79
C ARG A 168 -7.97 11.09 3.07
N ALA A 169 -6.94 11.93 2.89
CA ALA A 169 -5.63 11.47 2.44
C ALA A 169 -4.93 10.58 3.49
N TYR A 170 -5.09 10.84 4.80
CA TYR A 170 -4.61 9.91 5.85
C TYR A 170 -5.33 8.57 5.80
N ILE A 171 -6.64 8.53 5.52
CA ILE A 171 -7.36 7.26 5.25
C ILE A 171 -6.70 6.51 4.09
N GLY A 172 -6.41 7.21 2.99
CA GLY A 172 -5.70 6.64 1.85
C GLY A 172 -4.31 6.09 2.20
N LEU A 173 -3.55 6.80 3.04
CA LEU A 173 -2.25 6.31 3.55
C LEU A 173 -2.40 5.09 4.46
N CYS A 174 -3.39 5.06 5.36
CA CYS A 174 -3.66 3.89 6.17
C CYS A 174 -3.91 2.66 5.30
N TYR A 175 -4.78 2.78 4.29
CA TYR A 175 -5.04 1.69 3.36
C TYR A 175 -3.79 1.22 2.60
N TYR A 176 -2.92 2.16 2.21
CA TYR A 176 -1.65 1.82 1.57
C TYR A 176 -0.76 0.97 2.49
N TYR A 177 -0.64 1.35 3.77
CA TYR A 177 0.16 0.59 4.73
C TYR A 177 -0.49 -0.75 5.15
N GLU A 178 -1.81 -0.87 5.06
CA GLU A 178 -2.56 -2.13 5.22
C GLU A 178 -2.61 -2.98 3.93
N TRP A 179 -1.92 -2.55 2.87
CA TRP A 179 -1.82 -3.20 1.55
C TRP A 179 -3.14 -3.36 0.79
N ASP A 180 -4.20 -2.65 1.18
CA ASP A 180 -5.40 -2.49 0.37
C ASP A 180 -5.18 -1.38 -0.65
N TYR A 181 -4.38 -1.69 -1.67
CA TYR A 181 -4.00 -0.76 -2.72
C TYR A 181 -5.20 -0.25 -3.53
N LYS A 182 -6.29 -1.03 -3.60
CA LYS A 182 -7.50 -0.61 -4.31
C LYS A 182 -8.17 0.54 -3.57
N SER A 183 -8.40 0.39 -2.27
CA SER A 183 -8.98 1.45 -1.44
C SER A 183 -8.03 2.64 -1.31
N ALA A 184 -6.72 2.39 -1.16
CA ALA A 184 -5.71 3.44 -1.11
C ALA A 184 -5.75 4.33 -2.36
N ALA A 185 -5.71 3.73 -3.56
CA ALA A 185 -5.80 4.46 -4.82
C ALA A 185 -7.12 5.24 -4.92
N GLN A 186 -8.25 4.63 -4.55
CA GLN A 186 -9.56 5.30 -4.58
C GLN A 186 -9.59 6.57 -3.72
N TYR A 187 -9.15 6.49 -2.46
CA TYR A 187 -9.16 7.65 -1.57
C TYR A 187 -8.16 8.72 -2.02
N LEU A 188 -6.93 8.32 -2.37
CA LEU A 188 -5.86 9.25 -2.73
C LEU A 188 -6.14 9.96 -4.06
N ASP A 189 -6.55 9.24 -5.10
CA ASP A 189 -6.86 9.82 -6.41
C ASP A 189 -7.99 10.85 -6.31
N GLU A 190 -8.97 10.59 -5.44
CA GLU A 190 -10.10 11.50 -5.23
C GLU A 190 -9.65 12.83 -4.62
N VAL A 191 -8.75 12.80 -3.63
CA VAL A 191 -8.41 13.98 -2.81
C VAL A 191 -7.20 14.74 -3.34
N ILE A 192 -6.22 14.07 -3.96
CA ILE A 192 -4.96 14.65 -4.43
C ILE A 192 -5.14 15.98 -5.20
N PRO A 193 -6.08 16.12 -6.15
CA PRO A 193 -6.27 17.37 -6.89
C PRO A 193 -6.59 18.59 -6.02
N ARG A 194 -7.08 18.37 -4.79
CA ARG A 194 -7.48 19.41 -3.83
C ARG A 194 -6.44 19.66 -2.73
N LEU A 195 -5.30 18.96 -2.77
CA LEU A 195 -4.22 19.07 -1.77
C LEU A 195 -3.15 20.11 -2.14
N GLY A 196 -3.40 20.97 -3.14
CA GLY A 196 -2.40 21.90 -3.68
C GLY A 196 -1.82 22.87 -2.65
N MET A 197 -2.58 23.21 -1.60
CA MET A 197 -2.15 24.14 -0.52
C MET A 197 -1.30 23.49 0.56
N LEU A 198 -1.15 22.15 0.54
CA LEU A 198 -0.30 21.44 1.50
C LEU A 198 1.18 21.62 1.15
N ALA A 199 2.04 21.38 2.15
CA ALA A 199 3.48 21.52 1.97
C ALA A 199 4.00 20.57 0.88
N PRO A 200 5.01 20.97 0.07
CA PRO A 200 5.51 20.15 -1.03
C PRO A 200 5.85 18.71 -0.65
N HIS A 201 6.62 18.52 0.42
CA HIS A 201 7.06 17.21 0.91
C HIS A 201 5.90 16.36 1.44
N GLU A 202 4.89 16.96 2.05
CA GLU A 202 3.67 16.22 2.40
C GLU A 202 2.93 15.73 1.15
N ARG A 203 2.82 16.55 0.10
CA ARG A 203 2.22 16.13 -1.17
C ARG A 203 3.01 14.99 -1.81
N SER A 204 4.34 15.00 -1.71
CA SER A 204 5.22 13.90 -2.16
C SER A 204 4.77 12.56 -1.58
N VAL A 205 4.44 12.52 -0.27
CA VAL A 205 3.98 11.31 0.42
C VAL A 205 2.72 10.74 -0.23
N TYR A 206 1.73 11.59 -0.50
CA TYR A 206 0.47 11.17 -1.10
C TYR A 206 0.66 10.73 -2.56
N TYR A 207 1.45 11.46 -3.34
CA TYR A 207 1.77 11.06 -4.70
C TYR A 207 2.47 9.71 -4.75
N PHE A 208 3.47 9.50 -3.88
CA PHE A 208 4.17 8.22 -3.81
C PHE A 208 3.25 7.07 -3.42
N ALA A 209 2.41 7.24 -2.39
CA ALA A 209 1.49 6.19 -1.95
C ALA A 209 0.44 5.85 -3.02
N ALA A 210 -0.06 6.86 -3.74
CA ALA A 210 -0.95 6.63 -4.88
C ALA A 210 -0.22 5.89 -6.01
N ALA A 211 1.01 6.29 -6.33
CA ALA A 211 1.83 5.66 -7.36
C ALA A 211 2.11 4.17 -7.05
N GLU A 212 2.53 3.86 -5.83
CA GLU A 212 2.73 2.48 -5.38
C GLU A 212 1.44 1.67 -5.39
N SER A 213 0.32 2.28 -4.99
CA SER A 213 -0.98 1.60 -5.02
C SER A 213 -1.37 1.22 -6.44
N HIS A 214 -1.23 2.14 -7.41
CA HIS A 214 -1.46 1.84 -8.83
C HIS A 214 -0.46 0.85 -9.40
N PHE A 215 0.80 0.91 -8.99
CA PHE A 215 1.83 -0.06 -9.40
C PHE A 215 1.45 -1.49 -8.99
N ASN A 216 1.04 -1.68 -7.74
CA ASN A 216 0.60 -2.99 -7.24
C ASN A 216 -0.69 -3.48 -7.92
N LEU A 217 -1.55 -2.56 -8.35
CA LEU A 217 -2.71 -2.86 -9.19
C LEU A 217 -2.37 -3.07 -10.68
N LYS A 218 -1.08 -3.07 -11.05
CA LYS A 218 -0.56 -3.18 -12.43
C LYS A 218 -1.03 -2.07 -13.38
N ARG A 219 -1.42 -0.92 -12.82
CA ARG A 219 -1.84 0.29 -13.57
C ARG A 219 -0.64 1.20 -13.81
N TYR A 220 0.33 0.71 -14.58
CA TYR A 220 1.62 1.39 -14.76
C TYR A 220 1.53 2.81 -15.31
N PRO A 221 0.66 3.16 -16.29
CA PRO A 221 0.56 4.54 -16.76
C PRO A 221 0.13 5.53 -15.67
N THR A 222 -0.83 5.15 -14.83
CA THR A 222 -1.28 5.97 -13.70
C THR A 222 -0.21 6.07 -12.62
N ALA A 223 0.46 4.95 -12.31
CA ALA A 223 1.58 4.95 -11.36
C ALA A 223 2.70 5.92 -11.78
N ILE A 224 3.08 5.91 -13.06
CA ILE A 224 4.08 6.83 -13.63
C ILE A 224 3.67 8.28 -13.41
N ALA A 225 2.42 8.64 -13.75
CA ALA A 225 1.94 10.02 -13.59
C ALA A 225 2.00 10.52 -12.14
N HIS A 226 1.72 9.64 -11.16
CA HIS A 226 1.86 10.00 -9.75
C HIS A 226 3.33 10.08 -9.30
N TYR A 227 4.20 9.20 -9.79
CA TYR A 227 5.63 9.29 -9.50
C TYR A 227 6.29 10.56 -10.04
N GLU A 228 5.92 10.97 -11.26
CA GLU A 228 6.39 12.22 -11.85
C GLU A 228 5.98 13.42 -10.99
N LYS A 229 4.72 13.47 -10.52
CA LYS A 229 4.28 14.49 -9.56
C LYS A 229 5.03 14.44 -8.24
N ALA A 230 5.40 13.25 -7.75
CA ALA A 230 6.22 13.13 -6.54
C ALA A 230 7.61 13.77 -6.75
N LEU A 231 8.26 13.53 -7.90
CA LEU A 231 9.58 14.09 -8.24
C LEU A 231 9.61 15.63 -8.23
N GLU A 232 8.48 16.28 -8.53
CA GLU A 232 8.37 17.75 -8.54
C GLU A 232 8.46 18.36 -7.13
N VAL A 233 8.13 17.60 -6.09
CA VAL A 233 7.91 18.13 -4.73
C VAL A 233 8.64 17.36 -3.62
N CYS A 234 9.33 16.27 -3.96
CA CYS A 234 10.10 15.46 -3.02
C CYS A 234 11.46 16.10 -2.68
N TYR A 235 12.06 15.61 -1.60
CA TYR A 235 13.45 15.88 -1.28
C TYR A 235 14.41 15.13 -2.21
N ASP A 236 15.63 15.64 -2.37
CA ASP A 236 16.62 15.04 -3.28
C ASP A 236 17.04 13.62 -2.86
N ASN A 237 17.06 13.33 -1.56
CA ASN A 237 17.37 11.99 -1.05
C ASN A 237 16.28 10.95 -1.36
N GLU A 238 15.06 11.36 -1.68
CA GLU A 238 13.94 10.47 -2.06
C GLU A 238 13.92 10.15 -3.57
N LYS A 239 14.55 10.99 -4.39
CA LYS A 239 14.52 10.87 -5.85
C LYS A 239 15.09 9.53 -6.33
N GLY A 240 16.10 9.00 -5.66
CA GLY A 240 16.70 7.71 -6.00
C GLY A 240 15.68 6.57 -6.01
N ASP A 241 14.85 6.50 -4.98
CA ASP A 241 13.79 5.48 -4.86
C ASP A 241 12.66 5.73 -5.87
N ILE A 242 12.26 6.99 -6.08
CA ILE A 242 11.21 7.32 -7.06
C ILE A 242 11.65 6.94 -8.48
N TYR A 243 12.88 7.27 -8.89
CA TYR A 243 13.41 6.87 -10.19
C TYR A 243 13.54 5.35 -10.32
N TYR A 244 13.92 4.65 -9.24
CA TYR A 244 13.94 3.20 -9.26
C TYR A 244 12.53 2.62 -9.52
N ARG A 245 11.51 3.16 -8.84
CA ARG A 245 10.11 2.75 -9.02
C ARG A 245 9.57 3.09 -10.41
N LEU A 246 9.91 4.25 -10.98
CA LEU A 246 9.63 4.59 -12.39
C LEU A 246 10.28 3.60 -13.36
N GLY A 247 11.54 3.22 -13.09
CA GLY A 247 12.24 2.18 -13.85
C GLY A 247 11.48 0.86 -13.86
N LEU A 248 10.96 0.42 -12.70
CA LEU A 248 10.10 -0.77 -12.60
C LEU A 248 8.80 -0.60 -13.41
N CYS A 249 8.13 0.55 -13.31
CA CYS A 249 6.91 0.82 -14.08
C CYS A 249 7.16 0.70 -15.58
N HIS A 250 8.24 1.31 -16.08
CA HIS A 250 8.60 1.23 -17.49
C HIS A 250 9.02 -0.18 -17.91
N MET A 251 9.75 -0.90 -17.06
CA MET A 251 10.13 -2.28 -17.31
C MET A 251 8.89 -3.19 -17.46
N PHE A 252 7.94 -3.10 -16.53
CA PHE A 252 6.69 -3.90 -16.62
C PHE A 252 5.76 -3.45 -17.75
N ALA A 253 5.88 -2.20 -18.20
CA ALA A 253 5.22 -1.69 -19.39
C ALA A 253 6.04 -1.92 -20.68
N GLU A 254 7.11 -2.73 -20.63
CA GLU A 254 8.00 -3.09 -21.75
C GLU A 254 8.67 -1.89 -22.46
N ASN A 255 8.76 -0.75 -21.79
CA ASN A 255 9.47 0.44 -22.25
C ASN A 255 10.94 0.36 -21.81
N TRP A 256 11.67 -0.62 -22.35
CA TRP A 256 13.01 -1.01 -21.87
C TRP A 256 14.01 0.14 -21.80
N GLN A 257 14.05 1.00 -22.82
CA GLN A 257 14.99 2.14 -22.84
C GLN A 257 14.68 3.12 -21.70
N LYS A 258 13.40 3.50 -21.53
CA LYS A 258 12.99 4.38 -20.43
C LYS A 258 13.27 3.77 -19.06
N ALA A 259 13.16 2.44 -18.93
CA ALA A 259 13.52 1.76 -17.70
C ALA A 259 15.02 1.92 -17.38
N ILE A 260 15.89 1.69 -18.37
CA ILE A 260 17.35 1.87 -18.24
C ILE A 260 17.70 3.31 -17.83
N ASP A 261 17.10 4.30 -18.50
CA ASP A 261 17.34 5.72 -18.24
C ASP A 261 16.95 6.08 -16.79
N ASN A 262 15.79 5.61 -16.32
CA ASN A 262 15.34 5.82 -14.95
C ASN A 262 16.25 5.11 -13.92
N TYR A 263 16.70 3.89 -14.20
CA TYR A 263 17.68 3.21 -13.34
C TYR A 263 19.04 3.94 -13.30
N ALA A 264 19.42 4.67 -14.35
CA ALA A 264 20.61 5.51 -14.35
C ALA A 264 20.46 6.74 -13.46
N LEU A 265 19.30 7.40 -13.51
CA LEU A 265 18.97 8.49 -12.60
C LEU A 265 18.92 8.01 -11.14
N ALA A 266 18.29 6.86 -10.88
CA ALA A 266 18.26 6.25 -9.55
C ALA A 266 19.68 6.03 -8.97
N GLU A 267 20.57 5.46 -9.77
CA GLU A 267 21.97 5.24 -9.40
C GLU A 267 22.71 6.54 -9.07
N GLN A 268 22.51 7.59 -9.87
CA GLN A 268 23.10 8.91 -9.63
C GLN A 268 22.67 9.48 -8.26
N PHE A 269 21.36 9.45 -7.97
CA PHE A 269 20.83 9.98 -6.71
C PHE A 269 21.25 9.13 -5.51
N TYR A 270 21.25 7.81 -5.62
CA TYR A 270 21.74 6.95 -4.53
C TYR A 270 23.21 7.22 -4.20
N ARG A 271 24.09 7.33 -5.21
CA ARG A 271 25.51 7.63 -4.95
C ARG A 271 25.72 8.99 -4.27
N ARG A 272 24.84 9.96 -4.54
CA ARG A 272 24.99 11.33 -4.04
C ARG A 272 24.36 11.53 -2.66
N HIS A 273 23.24 10.88 -2.37
CA HIS A 273 22.41 11.19 -1.21
C HIS A 273 22.21 10.02 -0.24
N ARG A 274 22.53 8.78 -0.61
CA ARG A 274 22.31 7.60 0.23
C ARG A 274 23.61 7.19 0.92
N ASN A 275 23.58 7.07 2.24
CA ASN A 275 24.75 6.71 3.07
C ASN A 275 24.43 5.53 4.00
N THR A 276 23.82 4.49 3.44
CA THR A 276 23.42 3.27 4.16
C THR A 276 24.25 2.07 3.72
N ASP A 277 24.43 1.09 4.60
CA ASP A 277 25.27 -0.09 4.35
C ASP A 277 24.79 -0.93 3.15
N ASP A 278 23.49 -0.86 2.83
CA ASP A 278 22.88 -1.59 1.72
C ASP A 278 23.09 -0.92 0.34
N LEU A 279 23.72 0.28 0.29
CA LEU A 279 23.98 0.99 -0.97
C LEU A 279 24.65 0.11 -2.02
N LYS A 280 25.65 -0.70 -1.61
CA LYS A 280 26.34 -1.61 -2.53
C LYS A 280 25.41 -2.64 -3.15
N ALA A 281 24.50 -3.21 -2.36
CA ALA A 281 23.50 -4.18 -2.83
C ALA A 281 22.50 -3.51 -3.79
N ARG A 282 22.03 -2.30 -3.45
CA ARG A 282 21.11 -1.52 -4.29
C ARG A 282 21.72 -1.17 -5.64
N LEU A 283 22.99 -0.75 -5.67
CA LEU A 283 23.71 -0.47 -6.91
C LEU A 283 23.88 -1.74 -7.76
N ALA A 284 24.23 -2.86 -7.14
CA ALA A 284 24.32 -4.14 -7.84
C ALA A 284 22.96 -4.57 -8.43
N GLN A 285 21.86 -4.33 -7.71
CA GLN A 285 20.51 -4.57 -8.20
C GLN A 285 20.22 -3.72 -9.45
N LEU A 286 20.46 -2.41 -9.40
CA LEU A 286 20.26 -1.52 -10.56
C LEU A 286 21.04 -1.97 -11.80
N GLN A 287 22.30 -2.40 -11.62
CA GLN A 287 23.11 -2.91 -12.73
C GLN A 287 22.50 -4.17 -13.36
N ARG A 288 22.00 -5.11 -12.55
CA ARG A 288 21.28 -6.29 -13.05
C ARG A 288 20.00 -5.92 -13.78
N MET A 289 19.22 -4.98 -13.24
CA MET A 289 17.98 -4.53 -13.85
C MET A 289 18.22 -3.88 -15.23
N LYS A 290 19.24 -3.02 -15.34
CA LYS A 290 19.66 -2.42 -16.62
C LYS A 290 20.11 -3.47 -17.62
N ALA A 291 20.96 -4.41 -17.21
CA ALA A 291 21.43 -5.48 -18.07
C ALA A 291 20.28 -6.36 -18.58
N GLY A 292 19.29 -6.66 -17.73
CA GLY A 292 18.08 -7.38 -18.12
C GLY A 292 17.25 -6.62 -19.15
N CYS A 293 17.06 -5.31 -18.97
CA CYS A 293 16.36 -4.47 -19.95
C CYS A 293 17.13 -4.39 -21.29
N GLN A 294 18.46 -4.26 -21.25
CA GLN A 294 19.29 -4.22 -22.46
C GLN A 294 19.18 -5.52 -23.25
N ALA A 295 19.20 -6.67 -22.57
CA ALA A 295 19.03 -7.97 -23.22
C ALA A 295 17.70 -8.08 -23.97
N ARG A 296 16.61 -7.49 -23.44
CA ARG A 296 15.31 -7.42 -24.12
C ARG A 296 15.32 -6.54 -25.36
N ILE A 297 16.01 -5.40 -25.31
CA ILE A 297 16.20 -4.52 -26.49
C ILE A 297 16.97 -5.26 -27.58
N ASP A 298 18.05 -5.95 -27.21
CA ASP A 298 18.88 -6.70 -28.16
C ASP A 298 18.09 -7.85 -28.79
N GLU A 299 17.26 -8.55 -28.00
CA GLU A 299 16.36 -9.61 -28.47
C GLU A 299 15.33 -9.07 -29.49
N GLN A 300 14.65 -7.97 -29.17
CA GLN A 300 13.70 -7.31 -30.08
C GLN A 300 14.39 -6.86 -31.39
N THR A 301 15.56 -6.24 -31.27
CA THR A 301 16.34 -5.79 -32.44
C THR A 301 16.74 -6.96 -33.34
N ARG A 302 17.16 -8.10 -32.78
CA ARG A 302 17.48 -9.31 -33.55
C ARG A 302 16.23 -9.89 -34.22
N ALA A 303 15.10 -9.94 -33.53
CA ALA A 303 13.84 -10.41 -34.09
C ALA A 303 13.41 -9.55 -35.29
N ASP A 304 13.43 -8.22 -35.16
CA ASP A 304 13.07 -7.28 -36.21
C ASP A 304 14.00 -7.39 -37.43
N SER A 305 15.31 -7.57 -37.19
CA SER A 305 16.31 -7.79 -38.24
C SER A 305 16.02 -9.06 -39.06
N SER A 306 15.65 -10.15 -38.38
CA SER A 306 15.33 -11.44 -39.02
C SER A 306 14.00 -11.43 -39.78
N THR A 307 13.02 -10.68 -39.27
CA THR A 307 11.70 -10.51 -39.90
C THR A 307 11.81 -9.62 -41.14
N THR A 308 12.62 -8.57 -41.07
CA THR A 308 12.94 -7.69 -42.22
C THR A 308 13.73 -8.43 -43.29
N ALA A 309 14.65 -9.33 -42.90
CA ALA A 309 15.37 -10.18 -43.85
C ALA A 309 14.44 -11.15 -44.60
N LYS A 310 13.46 -11.76 -43.92
CA LYS A 310 12.42 -12.59 -44.54
C LYS A 310 11.46 -11.79 -45.43
N ALA A 311 11.05 -10.60 -45.01
CA ALA A 311 10.17 -9.74 -45.80
C ALA A 311 10.86 -9.21 -47.08
N LYS A 312 12.17 -8.93 -47.03
CA LYS A 312 12.96 -8.55 -48.22
C LYS A 312 13.16 -9.68 -49.21
N THR A 313 13.17 -10.95 -48.78
CA THR A 313 13.19 -12.10 -49.70
C THR A 313 11.84 -12.36 -50.38
N ASP A 314 10.72 -11.96 -49.77
CA ASP A 314 9.37 -12.14 -50.34
C ASP A 314 8.86 -10.93 -51.17
N SER A 315 9.48 -9.76 -51.04
CA SER A 315 8.97 -8.51 -51.66
C SER A 315 9.49 -8.22 -53.07
N THR A 316 10.13 -9.19 -53.75
CA THR A 316 10.58 -9.05 -55.15
C THR A 316 9.48 -9.37 -56.18
N VAL A 317 8.22 -8.97 -55.98
CA VAL A 317 7.21 -8.97 -57.08
C VAL A 317 6.20 -7.80 -56.92
N THR A 318 6.13 -6.95 -57.96
CA THR A 318 5.06 -6.01 -58.40
C THR A 318 4.75 -4.68 -57.67
N VAL A 319 5.26 -3.58 -58.24
CA VAL A 319 4.59 -2.49 -59.01
C VAL A 319 3.17 -1.98 -58.64
N ALA A 320 3.12 -0.63 -58.51
CA ALA A 320 2.07 0.37 -58.81
C ALA A 320 1.02 0.82 -57.76
N SER A 321 1.02 2.16 -57.56
CA SER A 321 0.15 3.09 -56.81
C SER A 321 -1.23 3.34 -57.48
N PRO A 322 -2.03 4.38 -57.13
CA PRO A 322 -2.41 4.99 -55.83
C PRO A 322 -3.95 5.20 -55.70
N THR A 323 -4.50 5.53 -54.51
CA THR A 323 -5.59 6.53 -54.32
C THR A 323 -6.00 6.74 -52.84
N THR A 324 -6.11 8.01 -52.44
CA THR A 324 -6.89 8.58 -51.31
C THR A 324 -8.25 9.08 -51.89
N PRO A 325 -9.33 9.50 -51.15
CA PRO A 325 -9.30 10.28 -49.89
C PRO A 325 -10.48 10.14 -48.86
N GLN A 326 -10.25 10.75 -47.69
CA GLN A 326 -11.16 11.57 -46.82
C GLN A 326 -12.51 11.04 -46.27
N ASN A 327 -12.69 11.10 -44.94
CA ASN A 327 -13.59 12.08 -44.28
C ASN A 327 -13.59 12.00 -42.73
N THR A 328 -13.65 13.17 -42.09
CA THR A 328 -13.92 13.49 -40.66
C THR A 328 -15.21 14.37 -40.62
N PRO A 329 -15.70 15.03 -39.52
CA PRO A 329 -15.78 14.79 -38.06
C PRO A 329 -17.19 15.14 -37.44
N ARG A 330 -17.40 14.98 -36.12
CA ARG A 330 -18.22 15.82 -35.17
C ARG A 330 -18.27 15.14 -33.78
N GLN A 331 -17.86 15.69 -32.62
CA GLN A 331 -18.20 16.89 -31.80
C GLN A 331 -19.59 16.89 -31.08
N SER A 332 -19.57 16.48 -29.78
CA SER A 332 -20.03 17.09 -28.47
C SER A 332 -21.37 17.88 -28.33
N PRO A 333 -21.87 18.29 -27.12
CA PRO A 333 -21.69 17.91 -25.67
C PRO A 333 -23.07 17.88 -24.89
N PRO A 334 -23.28 18.48 -23.68
CA PRO A 334 -23.01 18.05 -22.28
C PRO A 334 -24.26 18.00 -21.36
N VAL A 335 -24.19 17.49 -20.11
CA VAL A 335 -25.07 17.93 -19.00
C VAL A 335 -24.34 17.85 -17.64
N ASP A 336 -24.52 18.93 -16.88
CA ASP A 336 -24.12 19.29 -15.51
C ASP A 336 -25.13 18.72 -14.48
N ASP A 337 -24.69 18.39 -13.27
CA ASP A 337 -25.43 18.83 -12.07
C ASP A 337 -24.72 18.52 -10.74
N ASN A 338 -24.71 19.58 -9.93
CA ASN A 338 -24.24 19.72 -8.56
C ASN A 338 -25.32 19.23 -7.57
N PRO A 339 -24.98 18.79 -6.35
CA PRO A 339 -25.45 19.61 -5.22
C PRO A 339 -24.52 19.70 -4.00
N GLN A 340 -24.59 20.89 -3.40
CA GLN A 340 -23.95 21.35 -2.17
C GLN A 340 -24.44 20.60 -0.91
N LYS A 341 -23.53 20.39 0.06
CA LYS A 341 -23.85 20.24 1.50
C LYS A 341 -22.79 20.89 2.39
N GLU A 342 -23.29 21.53 3.45
CA GLU A 342 -22.62 22.41 4.41
C GLU A 342 -21.44 21.77 5.14
N LYS A 343 -20.31 22.48 5.22
CA LYS A 343 -19.11 22.08 5.97
C LYS A 343 -19.11 22.74 7.35
N GLN A 344 -19.19 21.94 8.41
CA GLN A 344 -18.70 22.36 9.72
C GLN A 344 -17.18 22.58 9.64
N LYS A 345 -16.71 23.74 10.12
CA LYS A 345 -15.30 24.14 10.10
C LYS A 345 -14.46 23.18 10.95
N GLN A 346 -13.89 22.17 10.31
CA GLN A 346 -12.78 21.39 10.86
C GLN A 346 -11.58 22.33 10.95
N LYS A 347 -11.00 22.49 12.14
CA LYS A 347 -9.77 23.28 12.31
C LYS A 347 -8.68 22.64 11.46
N ASP A 348 -7.94 23.44 10.72
CA ASP A 348 -6.77 23.00 9.96
C ASP A 348 -5.75 22.41 10.94
N ALA A 349 -5.69 21.08 11.01
CA ALA A 349 -4.66 20.41 11.81
C ALA A 349 -3.30 20.81 11.25
N ALA A 350 -2.38 21.23 12.12
CA ALA A 350 -1.00 21.54 11.75
C ALA A 350 -0.37 20.32 11.05
N PRO A 351 0.61 20.55 10.15
CA PRO A 351 1.23 19.44 9.46
C PRO A 351 1.85 18.41 10.39
N ILE A 352 1.32 17.19 10.29
CA ILE A 352 1.94 16.01 10.90
C ILE A 352 3.32 15.88 10.26
N ASN A 353 4.35 15.66 11.09
CA ASN A 353 5.69 15.40 10.60
C ASN A 353 5.71 14.04 9.86
N LEU A 354 5.56 14.08 8.54
CA LEU A 354 5.56 12.90 7.67
C LEU A 354 6.98 12.43 7.34
N GLU A 355 8.03 13.13 7.79
CA GLU A 355 9.43 12.73 7.53
C GLU A 355 9.78 11.41 8.23
N ASP A 356 9.24 11.16 9.43
CA ASP A 356 9.47 9.90 10.14
C ASP A 356 8.74 8.72 9.45
N LEU A 357 7.64 8.99 8.74
CA LEU A 357 6.94 8.01 7.90
C LEU A 357 7.80 7.57 6.70
N TYR A 358 8.56 8.50 6.13
CA TYR A 358 9.54 8.23 5.07
C TYR A 358 10.82 7.61 5.59
N ARG A 359 11.29 7.97 6.79
CA ARG A 359 12.45 7.33 7.42
C ARG A 359 12.22 5.83 7.58
N ASN A 360 11.00 5.43 7.96
CA ASN A 360 10.58 4.04 8.03
C ASN A 360 10.42 3.35 6.64
N LYS A 361 10.35 4.07 5.51
CA LYS A 361 10.41 3.43 4.18
C LYS A 361 11.78 2.81 3.88
N ILE A 362 12.86 3.36 4.44
CA ILE A 362 14.24 2.95 4.15
C ILE A 362 14.54 1.55 4.72
N ASP A 363 13.85 1.16 5.79
CA ASP A 363 14.04 -0.15 6.44
C ASP A 363 13.13 -1.27 5.86
N VAL A 364 12.10 -0.90 5.08
CA VAL A 364 11.06 -1.83 4.61
C VAL A 364 11.46 -2.59 3.33
N GLU A 365 12.48 -2.13 2.58
CA GLU A 365 12.92 -2.74 1.31
C GLU A 365 14.16 -3.66 1.39
N GLN A 366 14.65 -3.99 2.58
CA GLN A 366 15.87 -4.80 2.71
C GLN A 366 15.72 -6.25 2.23
#